data_AF-A0AAD7BY89-F1
#
_entry.id   AF-A0AAD7BY89-F1
#
_cell.length_a   1.000
_cell.length_b   1.000
_cell.length_c   1.000
_cell.angle_alpha   90.00
_cell.angle_beta   90.00
_cell.angle_gamma   90.00
#
_symmetry.space_group_name_H-M   'P 1'
#
loop_
_entity.id
_entity.type
_entity.pdbx_description
1 polymer ?
#
loop_
_entity_poly.entity_id
_entity_poly.type
_entity_poly.pdbx_seq_one_letter_code
_entity_poly.pdbx_strand_id
1 'polypeptide(L)'
;MQLTHLCPAVVLERSHFVTAVTCNAASNSISVTFSDDLAFRTAFDDWSKHRAGFLLISYVPGCGLGTDSLERSFHLISRIVGSEKDLRIVGQAKTIPIHHTIHRDQEIRVHAATYAVE
;
A
#
# COMPACT_ATOMS: atom_id res chain seq x y z
N MET A 1 13.83 -12.90 -3.04
CA MET A 1 13.85 -12.02 -1.86
C MET A 1 12.56 -12.25 -1.10
N GLN A 2 12.62 -13.06 -0.04
CA GLN A 2 11.46 -13.36 0.82
C GLN A 2 11.21 -12.16 1.76
N LEU A 3 9.98 -11.68 1.83
CA LEU A 3 9.53 -10.67 2.79
C LEU A 3 9.38 -11.37 4.16
N THR A 4 10.46 -11.46 4.94
CA THR A 4 10.48 -12.13 6.26
C THR A 4 10.22 -11.19 7.44
N HIS A 5 9.89 -9.93 7.18
CA HIS A 5 9.45 -8.96 8.19
C HIS A 5 8.10 -8.39 7.78
N LEU A 6 7.20 -8.27 8.75
CA LEU A 6 5.90 -7.61 8.61
C LEU A 6 6.15 -6.18 8.11
N CYS A 7 6.08 -5.97 6.80
CA CYS A 7 6.13 -4.63 6.23
C CYS A 7 4.84 -3.91 6.65
N PRO A 8 4.91 -2.69 7.20
CA PRO A 8 3.73 -1.92 7.52
C PRO A 8 2.91 -1.72 6.24
N ALA A 9 1.58 -1.78 6.37
CA ALA A 9 0.66 -1.66 5.26
C ALA A 9 -0.08 -0.33 5.33
N VAL A 10 -0.17 0.34 4.18
CA VAL A 10 -0.86 1.62 3.98
C VAL A 10 -1.99 1.39 2.99
N VAL A 11 -3.23 1.65 3.41
CA VAL A 11 -4.42 1.54 2.57
C VAL A 11 -4.92 2.93 2.21
N LEU A 12 -4.90 3.29 0.93
CA LEU A 12 -5.28 4.64 0.48
C LEU A 12 -6.80 4.85 0.38
N GLU A 13 -7.53 3.77 0.12
CA GLU A 13 -8.97 3.75 -0.23
C GLU A 13 -9.90 4.31 0.85
N ARG A 14 -9.41 4.52 2.08
CA ARG A 14 -10.20 5.00 3.22
C ARG A 14 -9.82 6.41 3.68
N SER A 15 -8.90 7.07 2.99
CA SER A 15 -8.43 8.40 3.38
C SER A 15 -9.12 9.48 2.58
N HIS A 16 -9.93 10.32 3.26
CA HIS A 16 -10.43 11.56 2.68
C HIS A 16 -9.32 12.60 2.47
N PHE A 17 -8.12 12.32 2.99
CA PHE A 17 -6.95 13.17 2.82
C PHE A 17 -6.15 12.88 1.56
N VAL A 18 -6.46 11.81 0.83
CA VAL A 18 -5.79 11.49 -0.45
C VAL A 18 -6.67 11.96 -1.59
N THR A 19 -6.16 12.88 -2.39
CA THR A 19 -6.90 13.50 -3.50
C THR A 19 -6.62 12.83 -4.84
N ALA A 20 -5.40 12.33 -5.03
CA ALA A 20 -5.03 11.64 -6.25
C ALA A 20 -3.96 10.58 -5.99
N VAL A 21 -4.01 9.52 -6.77
CA VAL A 21 -2.98 8.49 -6.83
C VAL A 21 -2.69 8.25 -8.31
N THR A 22 -1.43 8.30 -8.70
CA THR A 22 -1.01 8.04 -10.07
C THR A 22 0.12 7.02 -10.09
N CYS A 23 0.06 6.10 -11.04
CA CYS A 23 1.04 5.05 -11.24
C CYS A 23 1.72 5.25 -12.58
N ASN A 24 3.05 5.21 -12.58
CA ASN A 24 3.87 5.38 -13.78
C ASN A 24 4.68 4.10 -14.00
N ALA A 25 4.20 3.27 -14.92
CA ALA A 25 4.85 2.01 -15.28
C ALA A 25 6.27 2.20 -15.86
N ALA A 26 6.50 3.29 -16.61
CA ALA A 26 7.80 3.54 -17.24
C ALA A 26 8.92 3.82 -16.21
N SER A 27 8.57 4.45 -15.09
CA SER A 27 9.52 4.75 -14.00
C SER A 27 9.38 3.84 -12.77
N ASN A 28 8.45 2.89 -12.80
CA ASN A 28 8.08 2.07 -11.65
C ASN A 28 7.86 2.94 -10.41
N SER A 29 7.02 3.97 -10.53
CA SER A 29 6.75 4.91 -9.45
C SER A 29 5.27 5.06 -9.18
N ILE A 30 4.94 5.32 -7.91
CA ILE A 30 3.61 5.70 -7.47
C ILE A 30 3.70 7.06 -6.79
N SER A 31 2.77 7.93 -7.15
CA SER A 31 2.60 9.25 -6.57
C SER A 31 1.28 9.33 -5.83
N VAL A 32 1.31 9.82 -4.60
CA VAL A 32 0.13 10.09 -3.76
C VAL A 32 0.08 11.58 -3.47
N THR A 33 -1.03 12.23 -3.82
CA THR A 33 -1.29 13.65 -3.54
C THR A 33 -2.30 13.76 -2.43
N PHE A 34 -2.07 14.71 -1.52
CA PHE A 34 -2.87 14.92 -0.32
C PHE A 34 -3.73 16.19 -0.42
N SER A 35 -4.77 16.27 0.41
CA SER A 35 -5.70 17.40 0.47
C SER A 35 -5.13 18.61 1.20
N ASP A 36 -4.21 18.39 2.14
CA ASP A 36 -3.69 19.42 3.04
C ASP A 36 -2.27 19.11 3.55
N ASP A 37 -1.63 20.15 4.07
CA ASP A 37 -0.26 20.11 4.59
C ASP A 37 -0.07 19.12 5.74
N LEU A 38 -1.06 19.02 6.63
CA LEU A 38 -0.95 18.17 7.82
C LEU A 38 -0.97 16.70 7.44
N ALA A 39 -1.86 16.30 6.53
CA ALA A 39 -1.93 14.96 5.99
C ALA A 39 -0.66 14.59 5.23
N PHE A 40 -0.17 15.50 4.36
CA PHE A 40 1.09 15.31 3.64
C PHE A 40 2.27 15.10 4.61
N ARG A 41 2.45 16.01 5.59
CA ARG A 41 3.57 15.94 6.54
C ARG A 41 3.49 14.70 7.41
N THR A 42 2.31 14.37 7.92
CA THR A 42 2.09 13.16 8.74
C THR A 42 2.44 11.90 7.95
N ALA A 43 1.95 11.78 6.70
CA ALA A 43 2.26 10.64 5.85
C ALA A 43 3.74 10.58 5.48
N PHE A 44 4.36 11.72 5.14
CA PHE A 44 5.77 11.76 4.75
C PHE A 44 6.70 11.41 5.92
N ASP A 45 6.43 11.96 7.11
CA ASP A 45 7.20 11.68 8.33
C ASP A 45 7.06 10.22 8.77
N ASP A 46 5.91 9.60 8.57
CA ASP A 46 5.70 8.20 8.87
C ASP A 46 6.38 7.29 7.84
N TRP A 47 6.04 7.45 6.56
CA TRP A 47 6.49 6.57 5.49
C TRP A 47 8.01 6.62 5.28
N SER A 48 8.65 7.77 5.54
CA SER A 48 10.11 7.96 5.40
C SER A 48 10.93 7.16 6.42
N LYS A 49 10.32 6.76 7.54
CA LYS A 49 10.96 5.90 8.55
C LYS A 49 11.14 4.47 8.05
N HIS A 50 10.34 4.03 7.08
CA HIS A 50 10.36 2.67 6.55
C HIS A 50 11.41 2.48 5.46
N ARG A 51 12.69 2.47 5.84
CA ARG A 51 13.82 2.29 4.89
C ARG A 51 13.80 0.96 4.12
N ALA A 52 13.25 -0.09 4.74
CA ALA A 52 13.05 -1.39 4.10
C ALA A 52 11.84 -1.42 3.14
N GLY A 53 11.08 -0.34 3.08
CA GLY A 53 9.84 -0.20 2.33
C GLY A 53 8.60 -0.59 3.13
N PHE A 54 7.45 -0.26 2.56
CA PHE A 54 6.12 -0.54 3.10
C PHE A 54 5.19 -1.02 2.00
N LEU A 55 4.13 -1.72 2.38
CA LEU A 55 3.13 -2.22 1.45
C LEU A 55 2.06 -1.15 1.24
N LEU A 56 1.91 -0.66 0.02
CA LEU A 56 0.83 0.24 -0.38
C LEU A 56 -0.27 -0.57 -1.08
N ILE A 57 -1.51 -0.38 -0.63
CA ILE A 57 -2.69 -1.07 -1.13
C ILE A 57 -3.66 -0.04 -1.72
N SER A 58 -4.09 -0.25 -2.96
CA SER A 58 -4.89 0.71 -3.71
C SER A 58 -5.78 0.05 -4.77
N TYR A 59 -6.98 0.59 -4.98
CA TYR A 59 -7.93 0.26 -6.06
C TYR A 59 -7.76 1.14 -7.31
N VAL A 60 -6.67 1.88 -7.44
CA VAL A 60 -6.53 2.83 -8.54
C VAL A 60 -6.38 2.08 -9.87
N PRO A 61 -7.26 2.32 -10.86
CA PRO A 61 -7.17 1.67 -12.16
C PRO A 61 -5.82 1.93 -12.82
N GLY A 62 -5.24 0.90 -13.44
CA GLY A 62 -3.93 0.99 -14.10
C GLY A 62 -2.72 0.92 -13.16
N CYS A 63 -2.94 0.80 -11.84
CA CYS A 63 -1.87 0.52 -10.89
C CYS A 63 -1.65 -0.99 -10.67
N GLY A 64 -2.53 -1.88 -11.13
CA GLY A 64 -2.41 -3.32 -10.93
C GLY A 64 -1.57 -4.05 -11.99
N LEU A 65 -1.37 -5.36 -11.79
CA LEU A 65 -0.86 -6.27 -12.82
C LEU A 65 -1.96 -6.78 -13.77
N GLY A 66 -3.23 -6.60 -13.40
CA GLY A 66 -4.39 -7.05 -14.17
C GLY A 66 -4.98 -5.96 -15.06
N THR A 67 -5.74 -6.39 -16.06
CA THR A 67 -6.56 -5.52 -16.93
C THR A 67 -7.85 -5.06 -16.26
N ASP A 68 -8.25 -5.69 -15.15
CA ASP A 68 -9.52 -5.44 -14.50
C ASP A 68 -9.39 -4.35 -13.45
N SER A 69 -10.18 -3.29 -13.62
CA SER A 69 -10.17 -2.06 -12.82
C SER A 69 -10.75 -2.22 -11.41
N LEU A 70 -11.07 -3.45 -10.99
CA LEU A 70 -11.80 -3.74 -9.75
C LEU A 70 -10.97 -4.49 -8.69
N GLU A 71 -9.73 -4.86 -9.00
CA GLU A 71 -8.86 -5.57 -8.05
C GLU A 71 -7.96 -4.63 -7.25
N ARG A 72 -7.70 -5.00 -5.98
CA ARG A 72 -6.68 -4.30 -5.19
C ARG A 72 -5.32 -4.58 -5.79
N SER A 73 -4.57 -3.51 -6.00
CA SER A 73 -3.17 -3.57 -6.36
C SER A 73 -2.30 -3.48 -5.10
N PHE A 74 -1.19 -4.22 -5.11
CA PHE A 74 -0.26 -4.33 -4.00
C PHE A 74 1.13 -3.89 -4.46
N HIS A 75 1.70 -2.92 -3.74
CA HIS A 75 2.94 -2.28 -4.14
C HIS A 75 3.91 -2.23 -2.99
N LEU A 76 5.09 -2.80 -3.17
CA LEU A 76 6.19 -2.54 -2.25
C LEU A 76 6.79 -1.18 -2.60
N ILE A 77 6.60 -0.20 -1.72
CA ILE A 77 7.08 1.17 -1.90
C ILE A 77 8.41 1.35 -1.18
N SER A 78 9.36 2.00 -1.85
CA SER A 78 10.66 2.37 -1.31
C SER A 78 11.12 3.71 -1.88
N ARG A 79 12.24 4.25 -1.37
CA ARG A 79 12.88 5.47 -1.88
C ARG A 79 11.89 6.62 -2.10
N ILE A 80 11.16 6.98 -1.05
CA ILE A 80 10.16 8.04 -1.15
C ILE A 80 10.81 9.43 -1.19
N VAL A 81 10.18 10.34 -1.92
CA VAL A 81 10.54 11.75 -2.02
C VAL A 81 9.25 12.57 -1.87
N GLY A 82 9.30 13.63 -1.06
CA GLY A 82 8.17 14.54 -0.83
C GLY A 82 8.34 15.86 -1.57
N SER A 83 7.23 16.42 -2.06
CA SER A 83 7.12 17.79 -2.58
C SER A 83 6.09 18.54 -1.74
N GLU A 84 6.54 19.46 -0.87
CA GLU A 84 5.65 20.33 -0.10
C GLU A 84 4.82 21.26 -1.01
N LYS A 85 5.39 21.70 -2.14
CA LYS A 85 4.70 22.58 -3.09
C LYS A 85 3.42 21.94 -3.66
N ASP A 86 3.49 20.64 -3.92
CA ASP A 86 2.40 19.90 -4.59
C ASP A 86 1.65 18.96 -3.62
N LEU A 87 1.99 18.99 -2.33
CA LEU A 87 1.50 18.06 -1.30
C LEU A 87 1.55 16.60 -1.77
N ARG A 88 2.71 16.20 -2.29
CA ARG A 88 2.85 14.97 -3.07
C ARG A 88 4.01 14.12 -2.60
N ILE A 89 3.76 12.84 -2.36
CA ILE A 89 4.79 11.85 -2.07
C ILE A 89 4.94 10.94 -3.28
N VAL A 90 6.17 10.79 -3.78
CA VAL A 90 6.50 9.86 -4.87
C VAL A 90 7.41 8.78 -4.31
N GLY A 91 7.05 7.52 -4.54
CA GLY A 91 7.87 6.37 -4.15
C GLY A 91 8.19 5.47 -5.33
N GLN A 92 9.34 4.81 -5.28
CA GLN A 92 9.66 3.71 -6.18
C GLN A 92 8.78 2.52 -5.79
N ALA A 93 8.01 2.03 -6.75
CA ALA A 93 7.03 0.98 -6.57
C ALA A 93 7.48 -0.30 -7.27
N LYS A 94 7.36 -1.41 -6.56
CA LYS A 94 7.40 -2.74 -7.15
C LYS A 94 6.05 -3.40 -6.93
N THR A 95 5.28 -3.55 -8.00
CA THR A 95 4.02 -4.28 -7.95
C THR A 95 4.30 -5.74 -7.63
N ILE A 96 3.56 -6.28 -6.67
CA ILE A 96 3.71 -7.67 -6.22
C ILE A 96 2.37 -8.38 -6.36
N PRO A 97 2.34 -9.63 -6.88
CA PRO A 97 1.11 -10.41 -6.90
C PRO A 97 0.60 -10.66 -5.48
N ILE A 98 -0.73 -10.72 -5.32
CA ILE A 98 -1.37 -10.96 -4.00
C ILE A 98 -0.90 -12.26 -3.32
N HIS A 99 -0.63 -13.32 -4.09
CA HIS A 99 -0.12 -14.57 -3.52
C HIS A 99 1.28 -14.44 -2.93
N HIS A 100 2.03 -13.40 -3.29
CA HIS A 100 3.32 -13.06 -2.68
C HIS A 100 3.19 -12.10 -1.49
N THR A 101 2.04 -11.45 -1.29
CA THR A 101 1.78 -10.64 -0.08
C THR A 101 1.26 -11.48 1.08
N ILE A 102 0.64 -12.63 0.77
CA ILE A 102 0.07 -13.56 1.75
C ILE A 102 1.01 -14.76 1.93
N HIS A 103 1.98 -14.76 2.87
CA HIS A 103 2.73 -15.99 3.21
C HIS A 103 2.96 -16.16 4.73
N ARG A 104 2.06 -16.87 5.40
CA ARG A 104 2.15 -18.30 5.75
C ARG A 104 0.73 -18.84 5.72
N ASP A 105 0.55 -20.13 5.43
CA ASP A 105 -0.66 -20.86 5.79
C ASP A 105 -0.86 -20.72 7.30
N GLN A 106 -1.49 -19.65 7.73
CA GLN A 106 -1.98 -19.55 9.09
C GLN A 106 -3.27 -20.35 9.06
N GLU A 107 -3.15 -21.64 9.38
CA GLU A 107 -4.28 -22.52 9.60
C GLU A 107 -5.29 -21.77 10.49
N ILE A 108 -6.43 -21.38 9.92
CA ILE A 108 -7.51 -20.77 10.70
C ILE A 108 -8.06 -21.89 11.58
N ARG A 109 -7.56 -21.97 12.80
CA ARG A 109 -8.09 -22.90 13.79
C ARG A 109 -9.41 -22.36 14.31
N VAL A 110 -10.50 -22.86 13.73
CA VAL A 110 -11.83 -22.69 14.30
C VAL A 110 -11.93 -23.63 15.50
N HIS A 111 -11.87 -23.07 16.71
CA HIS A 111 -12.23 -23.83 17.91
C HIS A 111 -13.74 -24.08 17.90
N ALA A 112 -14.15 -25.27 17.44
CA ALA A 112 -15.56 -25.69 17.40
C ALA A 112 -16.23 -25.73 18.79
N ALA A 113 -15.46 -25.66 19.89
CA ALA A 113 -15.98 -25.64 21.26
C ALA A 113 -16.84 -24.41 21.59
N THR A 114 -16.79 -23.36 20.77
CA THR A 114 -17.62 -22.14 20.94
C THR A 114 -18.95 -22.19 20.17
N TYR A 115 -19.19 -23.24 19.37
CA TYR A 115 -20.39 -23.39 18.53
C TYR A 115 -21.25 -24.59 18.92
N ALA A 116 -21.12 -25.09 20.16
CA ALA A 116 -22.16 -25.92 20.74
C ALA A 116 -23.40 -25.04 20.96
N VAL A 117 -24.18 -24.89 19.89
CA VAL A 117 -25.58 -24.47 19.96
C VAL A 117 -26.31 -25.64 20.60
N GLU A 118 -26.93 -25.39 21.76
CA GLU A 118 -27.84 -26.31 22.45
C GLU A 118 -28.94 -26.85 21.52
#